data_AF-A0A661Z1L4-F1
#
_entry.id   AF-A0A661Z1L4-F1
#
_cell.length_a   1.000
_cell.length_b   1.000
_cell.length_c   1.000
_cell.angle_alpha   90.00
_cell.angle_beta   90.00
_cell.angle_gamma   90.00
#
_symmetry.space_group_name_H-M   'P 1'
#
loop_
_entity.id
_entity.type
_entity.pdbx_description
1 polymer ?
#
loop_
_entity_poly.entity_id
_entity_poly.type
_entity_poly.pdbx_seq_one_letter_code
_entity_poly.pdbx_strand_id
1 'polypeptide(L)'
;MVLVFTSCKKGVENTNDKTTDIYLKSLEPDIIVKGSGDKADYSKTIVTALVKKAECNWEVVSGIIEYYYQEEMVFSVDFGNGTCDGLATVSWLENGVIESKDVDVWQLFKKQGKKYVVVQDLVKSDSCNYEIVSGIIEYQDKAGNPYVTIDFGDGSCDGIATKCWTKNNVVQCKDFDVSYWDGKF
;
A
#
# COMPACT_ATOMS: atom_id res chain seq x y z
N MET A 1 25.13 -30.59 17.52
CA MET A 1 24.85 -29.18 17.18
C MET A 1 23.35 -29.00 17.25
N VAL A 2 22.88 -28.36 18.31
CA VAL A 2 21.45 -28.18 18.59
C VAL A 2 21.12 -26.75 18.17
N LEU A 3 20.24 -26.60 17.19
CA LEU A 3 19.71 -25.30 16.78
C LEU A 3 18.62 -24.91 17.78
N VAL A 4 18.91 -23.91 18.61
CA VAL A 4 17.93 -23.32 19.53
C VAL A 4 17.41 -22.05 18.86
N PHE A 5 16.13 -22.05 18.51
CA PHE A 5 15.44 -20.84 18.06
C PHE A 5 15.22 -19.94 19.28
N THR A 6 16.01 -18.88 19.42
CA THR A 6 15.71 -17.83 20.39
C THR A 6 14.50 -17.06 19.88
N SER A 7 13.35 -17.32 20.50
CA SER A 7 12.13 -16.54 20.38
C SER A 7 12.45 -15.03 20.44
N CYS A 8 12.24 -14.33 19.33
CA CYS A 8 12.22 -12.87 19.34
C CYS A 8 11.12 -12.42 20.29
N LYS A 9 11.50 -11.73 21.36
CA LYS A 9 10.55 -11.07 22.26
C LYS A 9 9.74 -10.08 21.44
N LYS A 10 8.42 -10.32 21.35
CA LYS A 10 7.43 -9.36 20.87
C LYS A 10 7.57 -8.09 21.70
N GLY A 11 8.08 -7.02 21.10
CA GLY A 11 8.21 -5.72 21.74
C GLY A 11 6.83 -5.21 22.14
N VAL A 12 6.64 -5.03 23.43
CA VAL A 12 5.44 -4.45 24.04
C VAL A 12 5.33 -2.99 23.59
N GLU A 13 4.11 -2.60 23.19
CA GLU A 13 3.72 -1.23 22.89
C GLU A 13 4.22 -0.24 23.95
N ASN A 14 5.09 0.68 23.55
CA ASN A 14 5.30 1.91 24.30
C ASN A 14 4.26 2.93 23.83
N THR A 15 3.24 3.10 24.66
CA THR A 15 2.24 4.14 24.61
C THR A 15 2.89 5.53 24.69
N ASN A 16 3.12 6.18 23.54
CA ASN A 16 3.12 7.65 23.34
C ASN A 16 3.30 8.09 21.87
N ASP A 17 3.02 7.26 20.87
CA ASP A 17 3.22 7.63 19.46
C ASP A 17 1.92 8.11 18.81
N LYS A 18 1.47 9.34 19.13
CA LYS A 18 0.45 10.06 18.33
C LYS A 18 0.96 10.44 16.93
N THR A 19 2.14 9.96 16.52
CA THR A 19 2.96 10.60 15.50
C THR A 19 3.26 9.82 14.24
N THR A 20 2.76 8.60 14.02
CA THR A 20 2.93 7.92 12.71
C THR A 20 1.76 7.05 12.28
N ASP A 21 0.62 7.71 12.11
CA ASP A 21 -0.42 7.18 11.25
C ASP A 21 -0.02 7.37 9.79
N ILE A 22 0.60 6.33 9.20
CA ILE A 22 0.84 6.26 7.76
C ILE A 22 -0.48 5.90 7.08
N TYR A 23 -0.83 6.64 6.04
CA TYR A 23 -2.00 6.36 5.20
C TYR A 23 -1.54 5.58 3.97
N LEU A 24 -1.53 4.25 4.01
CA LEU A 24 -1.04 3.44 2.87
C LEU A 24 -1.79 3.74 1.56
N LYS A 25 -3.09 4.06 1.63
CA LYS A 25 -3.90 4.56 0.51
C LYS A 25 -3.35 5.85 -0.14
N SER A 26 -2.43 6.57 0.50
CA SER A 26 -1.78 7.73 -0.11
C SER A 26 -0.83 7.36 -1.25
N LEU A 27 -0.62 6.07 -1.50
CA LEU A 27 0.25 5.55 -2.55
C LEU A 27 -0.53 5.03 -3.75
N GLU A 28 -1.86 4.94 -3.66
CA GLU A 28 -2.70 4.59 -4.80
C GLU A 28 -2.77 5.76 -5.82
N PRO A 29 -2.92 5.46 -7.12
CA PRO A 29 -3.01 4.12 -7.74
C PRO A 29 -1.65 3.48 -8.08
N ASP A 30 -0.53 4.14 -7.78
CA ASP A 30 0.80 3.62 -8.11
C ASP A 30 1.03 2.26 -7.44
N ILE A 31 0.65 2.17 -6.16
CA ILE A 31 0.77 0.99 -5.31
C ILE A 31 -0.63 0.65 -4.79
N ILE A 32 -1.16 -0.51 -5.17
CA ILE A 32 -2.48 -0.98 -4.72
C ILE A 32 -2.31 -1.69 -3.37
N VAL A 33 -3.09 -1.28 -2.38
CA VAL A 33 -3.00 -1.84 -1.03
C VAL A 33 -3.91 -3.05 -0.87
N LYS A 34 -3.44 -4.12 -0.22
CA LYS A 34 -4.25 -5.31 0.09
C LYS A 34 -5.34 -4.98 1.12
N GLY A 35 -6.46 -5.68 1.13
CA GLY A 35 -7.57 -5.40 2.05
C GLY A 35 -8.32 -4.13 1.68
N SER A 36 -8.90 -3.46 2.69
CA SER A 36 -9.53 -2.15 2.52
C SER A 36 -8.54 -1.02 2.51
N GLY A 37 -7.29 -1.21 2.92
CA GLY A 37 -6.33 -0.11 3.14
C GLY A 37 -6.54 0.66 4.45
N ASP A 38 -7.51 0.27 5.27
CA ASP A 38 -7.68 0.80 6.62
C ASP A 38 -6.65 0.18 7.56
N LYS A 39 -6.21 0.94 8.55
CA LYS A 39 -5.21 0.47 9.53
C LYS A 39 -5.65 -0.80 10.28
N ALA A 40 -6.96 -1.03 10.40
CA ALA A 40 -7.52 -2.19 11.07
C ALA A 40 -7.24 -3.51 10.30
N ASP A 41 -6.93 -3.44 9.01
CA ASP A 41 -6.62 -4.62 8.20
C ASP A 41 -5.21 -5.15 8.44
N TYR A 42 -4.34 -4.31 9.00
CA TYR A 42 -2.91 -4.61 9.11
C TYR A 42 -2.46 -4.68 10.55
N SER A 43 -1.52 -5.57 10.82
CA SER A 43 -0.66 -5.45 11.98
C SER A 43 0.61 -4.66 11.62
N LYS A 44 1.02 -3.75 12.52
CA LYS A 44 2.18 -2.87 12.35
C LYS A 44 3.31 -3.33 13.26
N THR A 45 4.52 -3.43 12.71
CA THR A 45 5.75 -3.70 13.48
C THR A 45 6.75 -2.57 13.24
N ILE A 46 7.20 -1.93 14.32
CA ILE A 46 8.34 -0.99 14.25
C ILE A 46 9.61 -1.82 14.37
N VAL A 47 10.28 -2.07 13.24
CA VAL A 47 11.52 -2.85 13.17
C VAL A 47 12.69 -2.04 13.70
N THR A 48 12.77 -0.77 13.28
CA THR A 48 13.76 0.20 13.74
C THR A 48 13.04 1.45 14.22
N ALA A 49 13.39 1.92 15.42
CA ALA A 49 12.75 3.09 16.02
C ALA A 49 12.84 4.32 15.11
N LEU A 50 11.74 5.05 15.03
CA LEU A 50 11.65 6.26 14.23
C LEU A 50 12.42 7.41 14.87
N VAL A 51 13.16 8.15 14.07
CA VAL A 51 13.90 9.34 14.51
C VAL A 51 13.34 10.56 13.80
N LYS A 52 12.94 11.56 14.59
CA LYS A 52 12.57 12.89 14.08
C LYS A 52 13.66 13.91 14.37
N LYS A 53 13.91 14.81 13.43
CA LYS A 53 14.91 15.87 13.58
C LYS A 53 14.27 17.24 13.46
N ALA A 54 14.43 18.07 14.50
CA ALA A 54 13.94 19.44 14.50
C ALA A 54 14.57 20.30 13.39
N GLU A 55 15.85 20.08 13.09
CA GLU A 55 16.58 20.73 11.99
C GLU A 55 16.03 20.35 10.59
N CYS A 56 15.31 19.24 10.49
CA CYS A 56 14.59 18.81 9.28
C CYS A 56 13.09 19.09 9.39
N ASN A 57 12.68 20.18 10.06
CA ASN A 57 11.26 20.53 10.26
C ASN A 57 10.43 19.41 10.92
N TRP A 58 11.04 18.65 11.85
CA TRP A 58 10.43 17.50 12.54
C TRP A 58 10.04 16.32 11.63
N GLU A 59 10.63 16.24 10.45
CA GLU A 59 10.55 15.09 9.57
C GLU A 59 11.07 13.81 10.24
N VAL A 60 10.49 12.66 9.86
CA VAL A 60 11.02 11.33 10.20
C VAL A 60 12.13 11.01 9.22
N VAL A 61 13.37 10.93 9.70
CA VAL A 61 14.58 10.82 8.86
C VAL A 61 15.24 9.44 8.91
N SER A 62 14.77 8.57 9.80
CA SER A 62 15.20 7.18 9.87
C SER A 62 14.22 6.31 10.65
N GLY A 63 14.32 5.00 10.43
CA GLY A 63 13.50 4.00 11.08
C GLY A 63 12.74 3.17 10.05
N ILE A 64 12.27 1.99 10.47
CA ILE A 64 11.67 1.01 9.57
C ILE A 64 10.37 0.53 10.19
N ILE A 65 9.28 0.60 9.43
CA ILE A 65 7.98 0.07 9.80
C ILE A 65 7.57 -0.98 8.77
N GLU A 66 7.13 -2.14 9.24
CA GLU A 66 6.53 -3.17 8.43
C GLU A 66 5.03 -3.29 8.72
N TYR A 67 4.25 -3.59 7.69
CA TYR A 67 2.82 -3.84 7.73
C TYR A 67 2.54 -5.24 7.21
N TYR A 68 1.73 -5.96 7.96
CA TYR A 68 1.39 -7.35 7.69
C TYR A 68 -0.12 -7.50 7.52
N TYR A 69 -0.53 -8.14 6.43
CA TYR A 69 -1.91 -8.55 6.17
C TYR A 69 -1.99 -10.07 6.29
N GLN A 70 -2.83 -10.59 7.19
CA GLN A 70 -2.96 -12.03 7.46
C GLN A 70 -1.60 -12.75 7.60
N GLU A 71 -0.68 -12.15 8.37
CA GLU A 71 0.69 -12.64 8.64
C GLU A 71 1.72 -12.51 7.50
N GLU A 72 1.33 -12.06 6.30
CA GLU A 72 2.26 -11.76 5.20
C GLU A 72 2.70 -10.29 5.24
N MET A 73 4.02 -10.04 5.15
CA MET A 73 4.54 -8.67 5.02
C MET A 73 4.15 -8.13 3.64
N VAL A 74 3.30 -7.11 3.64
CA VAL A 74 2.73 -6.50 2.42
C VAL A 74 3.33 -5.14 2.12
N PHE A 75 3.77 -4.41 3.15
CA PHE A 75 4.46 -3.13 3.01
C PHE A 75 5.59 -3.00 4.02
N SER A 76 6.67 -2.36 3.59
CA SER A 76 7.69 -1.81 4.47
C SER A 76 7.95 -0.36 4.09
N VAL A 77 8.16 0.48 5.09
CA VAL A 77 8.54 1.89 4.94
C VAL A 77 9.86 2.09 5.66
N ASP A 78 10.91 2.34 4.89
CA ASP A 78 12.22 2.76 5.38
C ASP A 78 12.36 4.28 5.24
N PHE A 79 12.49 4.98 6.37
CA PHE A 79 12.62 6.44 6.40
C PHE A 79 14.06 6.92 6.18
N GLY A 80 14.99 6.03 5.85
CA GLY A 80 16.37 6.37 5.54
C GLY A 80 17.31 6.30 6.75
N ASN A 81 18.42 7.02 6.64
CA ASN A 81 19.59 6.85 7.51
C ASN A 81 19.87 8.04 8.46
N GLY A 82 18.97 9.03 8.50
CA GLY A 82 19.08 10.22 9.33
C GLY A 82 19.39 11.51 8.57
N THR A 83 19.49 11.46 7.24
CA THR A 83 19.64 12.65 6.36
C THR A 83 18.34 13.44 6.24
N CYS A 84 18.42 14.76 6.12
CA CYS A 84 17.27 15.62 5.81
C CYS A 84 17.04 15.65 4.28
N ASP A 85 16.65 14.53 3.68
CA ASP A 85 16.42 14.45 2.22
C ASP A 85 14.94 14.46 1.82
N GLY A 86 14.01 14.33 2.78
CA GLY A 86 12.59 14.32 2.48
C GLY A 86 12.07 12.99 1.93
N LEU A 87 12.88 11.93 1.92
CA LEU A 87 12.58 10.68 1.23
C LEU A 87 12.40 9.48 2.16
N ALA A 88 11.46 8.62 1.79
CA ALA A 88 11.32 7.29 2.34
C ALA A 88 11.23 6.28 1.19
N THR A 89 11.79 5.08 1.40
CA THR A 89 11.63 3.97 0.47
C THR A 89 10.47 3.11 0.93
N VAL A 90 9.43 3.00 0.10
CA VAL A 90 8.33 2.06 0.30
C VAL A 90 8.63 0.80 -0.50
N SER A 91 8.58 -0.35 0.17
CA SER A 91 8.67 -1.66 -0.46
C SER A 91 7.36 -2.42 -0.29
N TRP A 92 6.92 -3.15 -1.32
CA TRP A 92 5.69 -3.93 -1.27
C TRP A 92 5.82 -5.25 -2.02
N LEU A 93 5.02 -6.23 -1.61
CA LEU A 93 4.95 -7.52 -2.28
C LEU A 93 3.93 -7.46 -3.42
N GLU A 94 4.38 -7.64 -4.66
CA GLU A 94 3.53 -7.73 -5.85
C GLU A 94 3.88 -9.01 -6.62
N ASN A 95 2.92 -9.92 -6.78
CA ASN A 95 3.09 -11.20 -7.47
C ASN A 95 4.30 -12.02 -6.97
N GLY A 96 4.55 -12.01 -5.65
CA GLY A 96 5.65 -12.73 -5.02
C GLY A 96 7.03 -12.07 -5.15
N VAL A 97 7.11 -10.89 -5.78
CA VAL A 97 8.35 -10.10 -5.91
C VAL A 97 8.24 -8.85 -5.03
N ILE A 98 9.32 -8.50 -4.35
CA ILE A 98 9.41 -7.23 -3.61
C ILE A 98 9.76 -6.14 -4.61
N GLU A 99 8.83 -5.20 -4.78
CA GLU A 99 9.03 -3.96 -5.52
C GLU A 99 9.32 -2.83 -4.54
N SER A 100 9.97 -1.76 -5.01
CA SER A 100 10.29 -0.61 -4.17
C SER A 100 10.27 0.72 -4.93
N LYS A 101 9.91 1.80 -4.23
CA LYS A 101 9.89 3.16 -4.77
C LYS A 101 10.18 4.18 -3.67
N ASP A 102 10.95 5.21 -4.02
CA ASP A 102 11.15 6.37 -3.16
C ASP A 102 9.95 7.33 -3.26
N VAL A 103 9.50 7.81 -2.11
CA VAL A 103 8.38 8.72 -1.96
C VAL A 103 8.74 9.87 -1.03
N ASP A 104 8.05 10.99 -1.20
CA ASP A 104 8.12 12.10 -0.25
C ASP A 104 7.58 11.64 1.12
N VAL A 105 8.37 11.79 2.19
CA VAL A 105 8.01 11.38 3.56
C VAL A 105 6.66 11.96 3.99
N TRP A 106 6.35 13.20 3.61
CA TRP A 106 5.11 13.87 3.97
C TRP A 106 3.90 13.34 3.21
N GLN A 107 4.09 12.67 2.06
CA GLN A 107 2.99 11.99 1.36
C GLN A 107 2.39 10.89 2.22
N LEU A 108 3.23 10.15 2.96
CA LEU A 108 2.82 9.03 3.81
C LEU A 108 1.89 9.45 4.96
N PHE A 109 1.96 10.71 5.40
CA PHE A 109 1.14 11.24 6.49
C PHE A 109 -0.10 12.00 5.99
N LYS A 110 -0.34 12.06 4.68
CA LYS A 110 -1.49 12.74 4.09
C LYS A 110 -2.54 11.73 3.65
N LYS A 111 -3.74 11.85 4.21
CA LYS A 111 -4.90 11.16 3.65
C LYS A 111 -5.17 11.71 2.25
N GLN A 112 -5.05 10.88 1.22
CA GLN A 112 -5.53 11.25 -0.11
C GLN A 112 -7.06 11.18 -0.15
N GLY A 113 -7.69 12.17 -0.78
CA GLY A 113 -9.12 12.13 -1.10
C GLY A 113 -9.38 11.20 -2.29
N LYS A 114 -10.61 10.70 -2.41
CA LYS A 114 -11.02 9.88 -3.57
C LYS A 114 -10.82 10.66 -4.87
N LYS A 115 -10.05 10.10 -5.80
CA LYS A 115 -9.82 10.63 -7.16
C LYS A 115 -10.16 9.62 -8.25
N TYR A 116 -10.93 8.59 -7.91
CA TYR A 116 -11.36 7.61 -8.90
C TYR A 116 -12.86 7.72 -9.14
N VAL A 117 -13.27 7.31 -10.34
CA VAL A 117 -14.66 7.13 -10.74
C VAL A 117 -14.90 5.65 -11.01
N VAL A 118 -16.10 5.17 -10.68
CA VAL A 118 -16.56 3.83 -11.08
C VAL A 118 -17.19 3.99 -12.46
N VAL A 119 -16.55 3.40 -13.47
CA VAL A 119 -16.99 3.46 -14.88
C VAL A 119 -17.92 2.30 -15.18
N GLN A 120 -17.62 1.13 -14.61
CA GLN A 120 -18.48 -0.04 -14.61
C GLN A 120 -18.60 -0.54 -13.18
N ASP A 121 -19.84 -0.79 -12.74
CA ASP A 121 -20.14 -1.22 -11.38
C ASP A 121 -19.31 -2.43 -10.97
N LEU A 122 -18.79 -2.38 -9.75
CA LEU A 122 -18.03 -3.48 -9.17
C LEU A 122 -19.00 -4.59 -8.76
N VAL A 123 -18.81 -5.78 -9.32
CA VAL A 123 -19.64 -6.95 -9.02
C VAL A 123 -18.90 -7.87 -8.07
N LYS A 124 -19.49 -8.12 -6.90
CA LYS A 124 -19.04 -9.15 -5.97
C LYS A 124 -19.77 -10.46 -6.21
N SER A 125 -19.05 -11.58 -6.12
CA SER A 125 -19.62 -12.91 -6.30
C SER A 125 -19.60 -13.71 -5.01
N ASP A 126 -20.78 -14.02 -4.46
CA ASP A 126 -20.93 -14.92 -3.30
C ASP A 126 -20.33 -16.30 -3.57
N SER A 127 -20.35 -16.75 -4.83
CA SER A 127 -19.74 -18.03 -5.23
C SER A 127 -18.20 -17.99 -5.32
N CYS A 128 -17.62 -16.79 -5.36
CA CYS A 128 -16.17 -16.56 -5.33
C CYS A 128 -15.77 -15.92 -3.98
N ASN A 129 -16.34 -16.38 -2.85
CA ASN A 129 -16.02 -15.84 -1.52
C ASN A 129 -16.13 -14.31 -1.39
N TYR A 130 -17.08 -13.69 -2.08
CA TYR A 130 -17.28 -12.22 -2.13
C TYR A 130 -16.15 -11.42 -2.79
N GLU A 131 -15.29 -12.08 -3.58
CA GLU A 131 -14.33 -11.42 -4.47
C GLU A 131 -15.05 -10.49 -5.47
N ILE A 132 -14.36 -9.43 -5.88
CA ILE A 132 -14.80 -8.59 -6.98
C ILE A 132 -14.33 -9.25 -8.27
N VAL A 133 -15.28 -9.66 -9.09
CA VAL A 133 -15.04 -10.48 -10.29
C VAL A 133 -15.19 -9.69 -11.59
N SER A 134 -15.72 -8.47 -11.52
CA SER A 134 -15.81 -7.56 -12.66
C SER A 134 -16.09 -6.12 -12.22
N GLY A 135 -15.87 -5.19 -13.14
CA GLY A 135 -16.07 -3.76 -12.95
C GLY A 135 -14.82 -2.98 -13.34
N ILE A 136 -14.97 -1.67 -13.51
CA ILE A 136 -13.89 -0.82 -13.99
C ILE A 136 -13.90 0.47 -13.17
N ILE A 137 -12.73 0.82 -12.64
CA ILE A 137 -12.50 2.14 -12.05
C ILE A 137 -11.40 2.90 -12.80
N GLU A 138 -11.53 4.21 -12.82
CA GLU A 138 -10.55 5.10 -13.41
C GLU A 138 -10.11 6.14 -12.39
N TYR A 139 -8.80 6.23 -12.15
CA TYR A 139 -8.20 7.33 -11.43
C TYR A 139 -8.00 8.50 -12.40
N GLN A 140 -8.50 9.66 -12.02
CA GLN A 140 -8.51 10.86 -12.85
C GLN A 140 -7.62 11.97 -12.28
N ASP A 141 -6.98 12.71 -13.18
CA ASP A 141 -6.25 13.92 -12.81
C ASP A 141 -7.24 15.02 -12.37
N LYS A 142 -6.72 16.20 -11.97
CA LYS A 142 -7.56 17.32 -11.54
C LYS A 142 -8.47 17.88 -12.65
N ALA A 143 -8.17 17.58 -13.91
CA ALA A 143 -8.97 17.98 -15.07
C ALA A 143 -9.99 16.91 -15.49
N GLY A 144 -10.02 15.76 -14.81
CA GLY A 144 -10.93 14.64 -15.12
C GLY A 144 -10.38 13.67 -16.17
N ASN A 145 -9.11 13.80 -16.59
CA ASN A 145 -8.54 12.85 -17.55
C ASN A 145 -8.10 11.57 -16.81
N PRO A 146 -8.50 10.37 -17.28
CA PRO A 146 -8.05 9.13 -16.69
C PRO A 146 -6.54 8.95 -16.93
N TYR A 147 -5.82 8.57 -15.89
CA TYR A 147 -4.38 8.28 -15.97
C TYR A 147 -4.02 6.87 -15.49
N VAL A 148 -4.89 6.23 -14.69
CA VAL A 148 -4.84 4.80 -14.38
C VAL A 148 -6.25 4.22 -14.46
N THR A 149 -6.36 3.03 -15.05
CA THR A 149 -7.59 2.23 -15.07
C THR A 149 -7.31 0.90 -14.37
N ILE A 150 -8.26 0.42 -13.57
CA ILE A 150 -8.24 -0.94 -13.02
C ILE A 150 -9.50 -1.64 -13.51
N ASP A 151 -9.28 -2.70 -14.27
CA ASP A 151 -10.31 -3.62 -14.74
C ASP A 151 -10.28 -4.88 -13.86
N PHE A 152 -11.39 -5.18 -13.19
CA PHE A 152 -11.52 -6.30 -12.26
C PHE A 152 -11.95 -7.61 -12.94
N GLY A 153 -11.99 -7.65 -14.27
CA GLY A 153 -12.21 -8.86 -15.04
C GLY A 153 -13.64 -9.03 -15.55
N ASP A 154 -13.94 -10.25 -15.97
CA ASP A 154 -15.10 -10.60 -16.79
C ASP A 154 -16.19 -11.39 -16.05
N GLY A 155 -16.04 -11.59 -14.75
CA GLY A 155 -16.93 -12.38 -13.90
C GLY A 155 -16.34 -13.73 -13.46
N SER A 156 -15.12 -14.07 -13.88
CA SER A 156 -14.43 -15.27 -13.44
C SER A 156 -13.88 -15.17 -12.00
N CYS A 157 -13.83 -16.30 -11.28
CA CYS A 157 -13.23 -16.38 -9.93
C CYS A 157 -11.71 -16.62 -10.03
N ASP A 158 -10.97 -15.73 -10.69
CA ASP A 158 -9.51 -15.85 -10.80
C ASP A 158 -8.76 -14.93 -9.82
N GLY A 159 -9.45 -13.94 -9.24
CA GLY A 159 -8.87 -12.97 -8.33
C GLY A 159 -7.87 -12.04 -9.00
N ILE A 160 -7.94 -11.85 -10.32
CA ILE A 160 -6.98 -11.06 -11.09
C ILE A 160 -7.64 -9.79 -11.60
N ALA A 161 -6.94 -8.66 -11.42
CA ALA A 161 -7.29 -7.41 -12.07
C ALA A 161 -6.15 -6.93 -12.98
N THR A 162 -6.50 -6.16 -13.99
CA THR A 162 -5.54 -5.53 -14.90
C THR A 162 -5.45 -4.04 -14.59
N LYS A 163 -4.27 -3.58 -14.16
CA LYS A 163 -3.97 -2.15 -13.99
C LYS A 163 -3.33 -1.63 -15.27
N CYS A 164 -3.90 -0.59 -15.87
CA CYS A 164 -3.34 0.09 -17.05
C CYS A 164 -3.00 1.54 -16.75
N TRP A 165 -1.85 2.03 -17.22
CA TRP A 165 -1.40 3.41 -17.07
C TRP A 165 -0.68 3.89 -18.33
N THR A 166 -0.64 5.21 -18.55
CA THR A 166 0.11 5.78 -19.68
C THR A 166 1.49 6.23 -19.24
N LYS A 167 2.53 5.70 -19.89
CA LYS A 167 3.93 6.13 -19.72
C LYS A 167 4.50 6.47 -21.09
N ASN A 168 5.02 7.70 -21.26
CA ASN A 168 5.56 8.18 -22.53
C ASN A 168 4.59 8.03 -23.73
N ASN A 169 3.31 8.35 -23.52
CA ASN A 169 2.22 8.17 -24.50
C ASN A 169 1.96 6.72 -24.94
N VAL A 170 2.50 5.74 -24.21
CA VAL A 170 2.23 4.31 -24.43
C VAL A 170 1.44 3.78 -23.24
N VAL A 171 0.33 3.11 -23.52
CA VAL A 171 -0.44 2.40 -22.50
C VAL A 171 0.31 1.14 -22.12
N GLN A 172 0.57 0.99 -20.83
CA GLN A 172 1.16 -0.21 -20.22
C GLN A 172 0.13 -0.83 -19.31
N CYS A 173 0.02 -2.16 -19.32
CA CYS A 173 -0.88 -2.89 -18.45
C CYS A 173 -0.12 -3.98 -17.71
N LYS A 174 -0.50 -4.23 -16.45
CA LYS A 174 0.05 -5.29 -15.61
C LYS A 174 -1.08 -5.91 -14.81
N ASP A 175 -1.14 -7.24 -14.84
CA ASP A 175 -2.06 -8.02 -14.02
C ASP A 175 -1.52 -8.16 -12.60
N PHE A 176 -2.42 -8.09 -11.63
CA PHE A 176 -2.11 -8.20 -10.22
C PHE A 176 -3.23 -8.89 -9.46
N ASP A 177 -2.85 -9.57 -8.40
CA ASP A 177 -3.76 -10.31 -7.53
C ASP A 177 -4.59 -9.33 -6.67
N VAL A 178 -5.91 -9.41 -6.83
CA VAL A 178 -6.93 -8.67 -6.07
C VAL A 178 -7.82 -9.60 -5.22
N SER A 179 -7.50 -10.89 -5.10
CA SER A 179 -8.25 -11.82 -4.25
C SER A 179 -8.32 -11.37 -2.79
N TYR A 180 -7.33 -10.59 -2.35
CA TYR A 180 -7.26 -10.00 -1.00
C TYR A 180 -7.90 -8.61 -0.89
N TRP A 181 -8.46 -8.06 -1.98
CA TRP A 181 -8.97 -6.71 -2.01
C TRP A 181 -10.44 -6.66 -1.56
N ASP A 182 -10.75 -5.88 -0.53
CA ASP A 182 -12.05 -5.99 0.16
C ASP A 182 -13.17 -5.14 -0.47
N GLY A 183 -12.87 -4.35 -1.51
CA GLY A 183 -13.86 -3.53 -2.19
C GLY A 183 -14.21 -2.21 -1.49
N LYS A 184 -13.63 -1.90 -0.32
CA LYS A 184 -13.95 -0.69 0.43
C LYS A 184 -13.00 0.45 0.07
N PHE A 185 -13.49 1.31 -0.82
CA PHE A 185 -12.92 2.63 -1.04
C PHE A 185 -13.53 3.69 -0.14
#